data_AF-A0A7J2PR03-F1
#
_entry.id   AF-A0A7J2PR03-F1
#
_cell.length_a   1.000
_cell.length_b   1.000
_cell.length_c   1.000
_cell.angle_alpha   90.00
_cell.angle_beta   90.00
_cell.angle_gamma   90.00
#
_symmetry.space_group_name_H-M   'P 1'
#
loop_
_entity.id
_entity.type
_entity.pdbx_description
1 polymer ?
#
loop_
_entity_poly.entity_id
_entity_poly.type
_entity_poly.pdbx_seq_one_letter_code
_entity_poly.pdbx_strand_id
1 'polypeptide(L)'
;MLEELTIELTNYCMWNCSYCSSDSTNIKNDAVFLNIEGIRTFLKDKQYKHIILSGGEPLSHPKFYDIYQLCKKHTKDVIVYSNLITHRIYNANVIDGVYLEANLTLLPETDKVHILRRVKQGRELNRPEVHLSGNYEEDCSCEHRVMNPEGVITSTPCNKKK
;
A
#
# COMPACT_ATOMS: atom_id res chain seq x y z
N MET A 1 3.13 -23.11 3.04
CA MET A 1 3.48 -21.68 3.07
C MET A 1 2.22 -20.93 2.73
N LEU A 2 1.80 -19.98 3.56
CA LEU A 2 0.60 -19.17 3.30
C LEU A 2 0.98 -17.97 2.41
N GLU A 3 0.08 -17.54 1.51
CA GLU A 3 0.38 -16.45 0.56
C GLU A 3 0.55 -15.11 1.27
N GLU A 4 -0.44 -14.66 2.02
CA GLU A 4 -0.45 -13.31 2.60
C GLU A 4 -1.06 -13.30 4.00
N LEU A 5 -0.53 -12.43 4.85
CA LEU A 5 -1.12 -12.07 6.13
C LEU A 5 -1.16 -10.55 6.29
N THR A 6 -2.34 -9.99 6.46
CA THR A 6 -2.52 -8.60 6.87
C THR A 6 -2.77 -8.53 8.37
N ILE A 7 -2.02 -7.68 9.06
CA ILE A 7 -2.13 -7.44 10.51
C ILE A 7 -2.48 -5.97 10.72
N GLU A 8 -3.68 -5.70 11.22
CA GLU A 8 -4.06 -4.35 11.67
C GLU A 8 -3.47 -4.08 13.05
N LEU A 9 -2.47 -3.20 13.12
CA LEU A 9 -1.73 -2.97 14.35
C LEU A 9 -2.46 -2.07 15.34
N THR A 10 -3.30 -1.17 14.83
CA THR A 10 -4.03 -0.21 15.64
C THR A 10 -5.22 0.33 14.86
N ASN A 11 -6.25 0.81 15.54
CA ASN A 11 -7.27 1.65 14.93
C ASN A 11 -6.96 3.15 15.06
N TYR A 12 -5.84 3.56 15.67
CA TYR A 12 -5.47 4.97 15.76
C TYR A 12 -4.96 5.52 14.43
N CYS A 13 -5.48 6.65 13.99
CA CYS A 13 -5.08 7.34 12.77
C CYS A 13 -5.35 8.85 12.90
N MET A 14 -4.33 9.71 12.74
CA MET A 14 -4.51 11.18 12.83
C MET A 14 -5.04 11.83 11.54
N TRP A 15 -5.08 11.12 10.41
CA TRP A 15 -5.34 11.71 9.09
C TRP A 15 -6.82 11.82 8.71
N ASN A 16 -7.70 11.06 9.40
CA ASN A 16 -9.15 11.06 9.19
C ASN A 16 -9.55 11.13 7.70
N CYS A 17 -8.92 10.27 6.87
CA CYS A 17 -9.08 10.33 5.42
C CYS A 17 -10.54 10.05 5.03
N SER A 18 -11.13 10.88 4.18
CA SER A 18 -12.54 10.74 3.75
C SER A 18 -12.84 9.43 3.01
N TYR A 19 -11.81 8.82 2.42
CA TYR A 19 -11.86 7.57 1.69
C TYR A 19 -11.41 6.35 2.51
N CYS A 20 -11.13 6.52 3.81
CA CYS A 20 -10.67 5.43 4.65
C CYS A 20 -11.78 4.38 4.83
N SER A 21 -11.51 3.12 4.49
CA SER A 21 -12.42 2.01 4.76
C SER A 21 -12.30 1.45 6.18
N SER A 22 -11.30 1.86 6.94
CA SER A 22 -11.06 1.39 8.31
C SER A 22 -11.86 2.20 9.33
N ASP A 23 -12.40 1.50 10.34
CA ASP A 23 -13.03 2.12 11.51
C ASP A 23 -11.97 2.67 12.47
N SER A 24 -11.31 3.74 12.02
CA SER A 24 -10.18 4.36 12.71
C SER A 24 -10.60 5.56 13.56
N THR A 25 -9.89 5.77 14.67
CA THR A 25 -10.09 6.92 15.57
C THR A 25 -8.88 7.83 15.58
N ASN A 26 -9.12 9.14 15.60
CA ASN A 26 -8.08 10.15 15.87
C ASN A 26 -7.95 10.47 17.36
N ILE A 27 -8.77 9.86 18.22
CA ILE A 27 -8.76 10.04 19.67
C ILE A 27 -7.80 9.01 20.28
N LYS A 28 -6.65 9.49 20.77
CA LYS A 28 -5.59 8.61 21.28
C LYS A 28 -6.02 7.76 22.49
N ASN A 29 -6.96 8.25 23.31
CA ASN A 29 -7.44 7.51 24.48
C ASN A 29 -8.38 6.36 24.11
N ASP A 30 -9.01 6.41 22.94
CA ASP A 30 -9.91 5.38 22.44
C ASP A 30 -9.17 4.39 21.51
N ALA A 31 -7.88 4.63 21.30
CA ALA A 31 -7.04 3.82 20.45
C ALA A 31 -6.76 2.45 21.05
N VAL A 32 -6.93 1.43 20.21
CA VAL A 32 -6.54 0.05 20.48
C VAL A 32 -5.22 -0.22 19.77
N PHE A 33 -4.29 -0.87 20.46
CA PHE A 33 -2.99 -1.27 19.95
C PHE A 33 -2.82 -2.78 20.12
N LEU A 34 -2.55 -3.47 19.02
CA LEU A 34 -2.44 -4.92 19.00
C LEU A 34 -1.22 -5.39 19.80
N ASN A 35 -1.45 -6.26 20.78
CA ASN A 35 -0.37 -6.76 21.62
C ASN A 35 0.61 -7.63 20.82
N ILE A 36 1.90 -7.30 20.89
CA ILE A 36 2.99 -8.05 20.27
C ILE A 36 3.00 -9.54 20.64
N GLU A 37 2.61 -9.91 21.87
CA GLU A 37 2.57 -11.32 22.27
C GLU A 37 1.43 -12.09 21.60
N GLY A 38 0.33 -11.39 21.28
CA GLY A 38 -0.74 -11.95 20.43
C GLY A 38 -0.23 -12.23 19.02
N ILE A 39 0.52 -11.28 18.44
CA ILE A 39 1.16 -11.43 17.13
C ILE A 39 2.16 -12.59 17.15
N ARG A 40 3.03 -12.66 18.16
CA ARG A 40 4.00 -13.75 18.33
C ARG A 40 3.33 -15.12 18.37
N THR A 41 2.27 -15.23 19.18
CA THR A 41 1.51 -16.48 19.29
C THR A 41 0.85 -16.84 17.96
N PHE A 42 0.32 -15.85 17.24
CA PHE A 42 -0.32 -16.08 15.95
C PHE A 42 0.64 -16.53 14.85
N LEU A 43 1.85 -15.94 14.81
CA LEU A 43 2.89 -16.25 13.84
C LEU A 43 3.66 -17.54 14.15
N LYS A 44 3.55 -18.05 15.38
CA LYS A 44 4.23 -19.26 15.82
C LYS A 44 3.95 -20.43 14.87
N ASP A 45 5.00 -21.10 14.44
CA ASP A 45 4.98 -22.27 13.54
C ASP A 45 4.34 -22.00 12.16
N LYS A 46 4.14 -20.73 11.78
CA LYS A 46 3.63 -20.32 10.46
C LYS A 46 4.69 -19.57 9.66
N GLN A 47 4.60 -19.74 8.34
CA GLN A 47 5.44 -19.05 7.35
C GLN A 47 4.53 -18.47 6.28
N TYR A 48 4.76 -17.19 5.99
CA TYR A 48 4.01 -16.40 5.02
C TYR A 48 4.95 -15.92 3.93
N LYS A 49 4.47 -15.84 2.70
CA LYS A 49 5.23 -15.22 1.62
C LYS A 49 5.28 -13.71 1.82
N HIS A 50 4.15 -13.09 2.12
CA HIS A 50 4.04 -11.66 2.44
C HIS A 50 3.40 -11.43 3.82
N ILE A 51 3.93 -10.49 4.60
CA ILE A 51 3.25 -9.97 5.80
C ILE A 51 3.04 -8.46 5.61
N ILE A 52 1.79 -8.03 5.68
CA ILE A 52 1.38 -6.63 5.53
C ILE A 52 1.02 -6.08 6.90
N LEU A 53 1.69 -5.01 7.32
CA LEU A 53 1.38 -4.25 8.52
C LEU A 53 0.50 -3.05 8.11
N SER A 54 -0.73 -3.05 8.62
CA SER A 54 -1.79 -2.10 8.27
C SER A 54 -2.57 -1.66 9.53
N GLY A 55 -3.82 -1.23 9.37
CA GLY A 55 -4.70 -0.66 10.39
C GLY A 55 -4.98 0.81 10.11
N GLY A 56 -5.18 1.61 11.15
CA GLY A 56 -5.20 3.06 11.08
C GLY A 56 -3.85 3.59 10.57
N GLU A 57 -2.95 3.98 11.47
CA GLU A 57 -1.55 4.24 11.12
C GLU A 57 -0.64 3.28 11.86
N PRO A 58 -0.09 2.24 11.18
CA PRO A 58 0.74 1.24 11.84
C PRO A 58 1.98 1.83 12.51
N LEU A 59 2.55 2.92 11.98
CA LEU A 59 3.74 3.55 12.57
C LEU A 59 3.47 4.28 13.90
N SER A 60 2.21 4.53 14.24
CA SER A 60 1.83 5.09 15.54
C SER A 60 1.85 4.04 16.67
N HIS A 61 1.94 2.75 16.33
CA HIS A 61 1.98 1.69 17.32
C HIS A 61 3.25 1.81 18.18
N PRO A 62 3.14 1.86 19.52
CA PRO A 62 4.29 2.14 20.40
C PRO A 62 5.41 1.08 20.31
N LYS A 63 5.06 -0.14 19.89
CA LYS A 63 6.00 -1.25 19.64
C LYS A 63 6.18 -1.59 18.15
N PHE A 64 5.92 -0.64 17.25
CA PHE A 64 5.97 -0.89 15.80
C PHE A 64 7.26 -1.57 15.37
N TYR A 65 8.42 -1.04 15.79
CA TYR A 65 9.72 -1.58 15.39
C TYR A 65 9.91 -3.03 15.86
N ASP A 66 9.52 -3.36 17.09
CA ASP A 66 9.62 -4.72 17.61
C ASP A 66 8.72 -5.70 16.85
N ILE A 67 7.51 -5.26 16.50
CA ILE A 67 6.56 -6.05 15.68
C ILE A 67 7.12 -6.25 14.28
N TYR A 68 7.69 -5.21 13.67
CA TYR A 68 8.33 -5.30 12.37
C TYR A 68 9.47 -6.31 12.38
N GLN A 69 10.37 -6.22 13.37
CA GLN A 69 11.48 -7.16 13.53
C GLN A 69 11.00 -8.59 13.80
N LEU A 70 9.91 -8.76 14.54
CA LEU A 70 9.27 -10.06 14.74
C LEU A 70 8.80 -10.63 13.39
N CYS A 71 8.05 -9.85 12.59
CA CYS A 71 7.55 -10.31 11.28
C CYS A 71 8.70 -10.64 10.30
N LYS A 72 9.81 -9.88 10.34
CA LYS A 72 11.00 -10.14 9.52
C LYS A 72 11.69 -11.47 9.82
N LYS A 73 11.43 -12.10 10.97
CA LYS A 73 11.89 -13.46 11.27
C LYS A 73 11.07 -14.54 10.56
N HIS A 74 9.85 -14.22 10.11
CA HIS A 74 8.93 -15.14 9.44
C HIS A 74 8.87 -14.95 7.92
N THR A 75 9.24 -13.76 7.42
CA THR A 75 9.38 -13.52 5.97
C THR A 75 10.40 -12.43 5.68
N LYS A 76 11.01 -12.51 4.50
CA LYS A 76 11.84 -11.42 3.97
C LYS A 76 10.99 -10.25 3.47
N ASP A 77 9.73 -10.50 3.11
CA ASP A 77 8.85 -9.50 2.52
C ASP A 77 7.78 -9.01 3.51
N VAL A 78 8.14 -7.97 4.26
CA VAL A 78 7.25 -7.28 5.20
C VAL A 78 6.94 -5.91 4.63
N ILE A 79 5.66 -5.70 4.29
CA ILE A 79 5.13 -4.50 3.68
C ILE A 79 4.48 -3.65 4.77
N VAL A 80 4.70 -2.33 4.75
CA VAL A 80 4.13 -1.41 5.74
C VAL A 80 3.28 -0.38 5.01
N TYR A 81 1.98 -0.39 5.29
CA TYR A 81 1.02 0.49 4.67
C TYR A 81 0.82 1.74 5.54
N SER A 82 1.48 2.84 5.20
CA SER A 82 1.60 4.01 6.08
C SER A 82 1.58 5.33 5.32
N ASN A 83 0.93 6.33 5.92
CA ASN A 83 0.86 7.71 5.42
C ASN A 83 1.74 8.68 6.21
N LEU A 84 2.36 8.25 7.32
CA LEU A 84 3.10 9.11 8.24
C LEU A 84 4.41 9.69 7.67
N ILE A 85 5.02 9.07 6.66
CA ILE A 85 6.33 9.48 6.15
C ILE A 85 6.23 10.10 4.75
N THR A 86 6.04 11.42 4.72
CA THR A 86 5.95 12.23 3.48
C THR A 86 7.31 12.54 2.85
N HIS A 87 8.40 12.58 3.63
CA HIS A 87 9.75 12.83 3.15
C HIS A 87 10.74 11.79 3.71
N ARG A 88 11.41 11.05 2.82
CA ARG A 88 12.34 9.97 3.19
C ARG A 88 13.75 10.27 2.69
N ILE A 89 14.69 10.35 3.62
CA ILE A 89 16.13 10.26 3.35
C ILE A 89 16.63 9.01 4.03
N TYR A 90 17.40 8.19 3.32
CA TYR A 90 17.99 6.98 3.88
C TYR A 90 19.43 6.79 3.39
N ASN A 91 20.21 6.03 4.15
CA ASN A 91 21.57 5.68 3.78
C ASN A 91 21.54 4.40 2.93
N ALA A 92 21.83 4.53 1.63
CA ALA A 92 21.85 3.41 0.68
C ALA A 92 22.98 2.39 0.93
N ASN A 93 23.94 2.70 1.81
CA ASN A 93 24.95 1.74 2.27
C ASN A 93 24.42 0.84 3.42
N VAL A 94 23.32 1.25 4.07
CA VAL A 94 22.71 0.51 5.19
C VAL A 94 21.51 -0.32 4.70
N ILE A 95 20.74 0.22 3.77
CA ILE A 95 19.61 -0.49 3.15
C ILE A 95 19.73 -0.46 1.63
N ASP A 96 19.47 -1.61 1.00
CA ASP A 96 19.68 -1.79 -0.45
C ASP A 96 18.76 -0.94 -1.33
N GLY A 97 17.67 -0.42 -0.77
CA GLY A 97 16.71 0.46 -1.40
C GLY A 97 15.42 0.54 -0.58
N VAL A 98 14.55 1.48 -0.95
CA VAL A 98 13.18 1.56 -0.43
C VAL A 98 12.24 1.33 -1.60
N TYR A 99 11.38 0.32 -1.49
CA TYR A 99 10.29 0.12 -2.43
C TYR A 99 9.07 0.90 -1.97
N LEU A 100 8.48 1.68 -2.88
CA LEU A 100 7.35 2.54 -2.59
C LEU A 100 6.24 2.23 -3.59
N GLU A 101 5.13 1.75 -3.06
CA GLU A 101 3.87 1.61 -3.78
C GLU A 101 2.91 2.67 -3.25
N ALA A 102 2.30 3.41 -4.16
CA ALA A 102 1.31 4.43 -3.82
C ALA A 102 -0.04 3.99 -4.37
N ASN A 103 -1.04 3.89 -3.49
CA ASN A 103 -2.42 3.67 -3.89
C ASN A 103 -3.09 5.05 -3.97
N LEU A 104 -3.51 5.42 -5.17
CA LEU A 104 -4.15 6.70 -5.45
C LEU A 104 -5.66 6.47 -5.57
N THR A 105 -6.40 6.89 -4.54
CA THR A 105 -7.87 6.93 -4.63
C THR A 105 -8.27 8.09 -5.52
N LEU A 106 -9.00 7.81 -6.60
CA LEU A 106 -9.59 8.83 -7.45
C LEU A 106 -10.95 9.22 -6.86
N LEU A 107 -11.12 10.49 -6.52
CA LEU A 107 -12.43 11.02 -6.13
C LEU A 107 -13.30 11.22 -7.37
N PRO A 108 -14.65 11.15 -7.26
CA PRO A 108 -15.56 11.29 -8.41
C PRO A 108 -15.33 12.55 -9.26
N GLU A 109 -14.91 13.65 -8.63
CA GLU A 109 -14.60 14.95 -9.24
C GLU A 109 -13.14 15.10 -9.73
N THR A 110 -12.37 14.02 -9.80
CA THR A 110 -10.98 14.08 -10.27
C THR A 110 -10.92 14.12 -11.80
N ASP A 111 -10.78 15.33 -12.37
CA ASP A 111 -10.70 15.51 -13.82
C ASP A 111 -9.38 14.98 -14.44
N LYS A 112 -8.29 14.94 -13.65
CA LYS A 112 -6.96 14.54 -14.15
C LYS A 112 -6.01 14.10 -13.05
N VAL A 113 -5.21 13.06 -13.31
CA VAL A 113 -4.09 12.65 -12.46
C VAL A 113 -2.76 12.73 -13.21
N HIS A 114 -1.79 13.41 -12.60
CA HIS A 114 -0.43 13.52 -13.09
C HIS A 114 0.51 12.65 -12.24
N ILE A 115 0.96 11.52 -12.77
CA ILE A 115 2.00 10.70 -12.15
C ILE A 115 3.35 11.15 -12.71
N LEU A 116 4.21 11.70 -11.85
CA LEU A 116 5.54 12.15 -12.26
C LEU A 116 6.47 10.94 -12.46
N ARG A 117 7.18 10.94 -13.60
CA ARG A 117 8.03 9.82 -14.03
C ARG A 117 9.20 9.59 -13.07
N ARG A 118 9.50 8.32 -12.81
CA ARG A 118 10.70 7.87 -12.08
C ARG A 118 11.98 8.41 -12.73
N VAL A 119 12.92 8.89 -11.90
CA VAL A 119 14.30 9.19 -12.34
C VAL A 119 15.11 7.89 -12.33
N LYS A 120 15.61 7.47 -13.49
CA LYS A 120 16.39 6.21 -13.62
C LYS A 120 17.83 6.44 -13.14
N GLN A 121 18.22 5.89 -11.99
CA GLN A 121 19.59 5.97 -11.46
C GLN A 121 20.01 4.72 -10.65
N GLY A 122 21.30 4.37 -10.67
CA GLY A 122 21.86 3.27 -9.87
C GLY A 122 21.25 1.88 -10.16
N ARG A 123 21.03 1.07 -9.11
CA ARG A 123 20.42 -0.27 -9.20
C ARG A 123 18.98 -0.24 -9.75
N GLU A 124 18.32 0.92 -9.71
CA GLU A 124 16.96 1.14 -10.22
C GLU A 124 16.90 1.40 -11.73
N LEU A 125 18.05 1.42 -12.44
CA LEU A 125 18.09 1.48 -13.91
C LEU A 125 17.42 0.27 -14.55
N ASN A 126 17.61 -0.91 -13.95
CA ASN A 126 17.22 -2.21 -14.53
C ASN A 126 15.86 -2.71 -14.01
N ARG A 127 15.21 -1.95 -13.14
CA ARG A 127 13.91 -2.33 -12.58
C ARG A 127 12.80 -2.04 -13.59
N PRO A 128 11.86 -2.98 -13.85
CA PRO A 128 10.73 -2.73 -14.74
C PRO A 128 9.94 -1.47 -14.33
N GLU A 129 9.30 -0.84 -15.32
CA GLU A 129 8.47 0.35 -15.12
C GLU A 129 7.17 -0.02 -14.37
N VAL A 130 6.49 0.99 -13.83
CA VAL A 130 5.31 0.85 -12.94
C VAL A 130 4.39 -0.30 -13.38
N HIS A 131 4.16 -1.26 -12.48
CA HIS A 131 3.17 -2.30 -12.67
C HIS A 131 1.79 -1.70 -12.38
N LEU A 132 0.96 -1.58 -13.41
CA LEU A 132 -0.46 -1.31 -13.24
C LEU A 132 -1.12 -2.61 -12.80
N SER A 133 -2.01 -2.56 -11.80
CA SER A 133 -2.67 -3.78 -11.30
C SER A 133 -3.44 -4.47 -12.42
N GLY A 134 -3.41 -5.80 -12.44
CA GLY A 134 -3.99 -6.64 -13.50
C GLY A 134 -5.51 -6.57 -13.69
N ASN A 135 -6.21 -5.67 -12.99
CA ASN A 135 -7.60 -5.32 -13.28
C ASN A 135 -7.73 -4.40 -14.52
N TYR A 136 -6.61 -4.12 -15.18
CA TYR A 136 -6.47 -3.27 -16.36
C TYR A 136 -6.00 -4.12 -17.56
N GLU A 137 -6.71 -5.21 -17.86
CA GLU A 137 -6.49 -5.98 -19.09
C GLU A 137 -7.67 -5.79 -20.06
N GLU A 138 -7.35 -5.69 -21.35
CA GLU A 138 -8.29 -5.44 -22.46
C GLU A 138 -9.39 -6.52 -22.58
N ASP A 139 -9.20 -7.70 -21.98
CA ASP A 139 -10.09 -8.86 -22.03
C ASP A 139 -10.72 -9.23 -20.66
N CYS A 140 -11.08 -8.23 -19.84
CA CYS A 140 -11.95 -8.49 -18.70
C CYS A 140 -13.38 -8.80 -19.17
N SER A 141 -13.92 -9.97 -18.82
CA SER A 141 -15.31 -10.39 -19.10
C SER A 141 -16.37 -9.68 -18.23
N CYS A 142 -15.95 -8.66 -17.51
CA CYS A 142 -16.77 -7.81 -16.68
C CYS A 142 -17.36 -6.65 -17.51
N GLU A 143 -18.60 -6.23 -17.25
CA GLU A 143 -19.25 -5.11 -17.97
C GLU A 143 -18.69 -3.73 -17.53
N HIS A 144 -17.39 -3.50 -17.69
CA HIS A 144 -16.79 -2.19 -17.43
C HIS A 144 -17.14 -1.20 -18.55
N ARG A 145 -17.64 -0.03 -18.15
CA ARG A 145 -17.90 1.09 -19.08
C ARG A 145 -16.66 2.00 -19.10
N VAL A 146 -15.94 2.00 -20.22
CA VAL A 146 -14.78 2.90 -20.42
C VAL A 146 -15.30 4.25 -20.91
N MET A 147 -15.11 5.31 -20.13
CA MET A 147 -15.49 6.67 -20.52
C MET A 147 -14.27 7.37 -21.14
N ASN A 148 -14.41 7.92 -22.34
CA ASN A 148 -13.35 8.68 -23.00
C ASN A 148 -13.24 10.11 -22.39
N PRO A 149 -12.18 10.88 -22.72
CA PRO A 149 -11.99 12.24 -22.20
C PRO A 149 -13.14 13.22 -22.52
N GLU A 150 -13.98 12.91 -23.51
CA GLU A 150 -15.15 13.70 -23.88
C GLU A 150 -16.46 13.24 -23.18
N GLY A 151 -16.38 12.28 -22.24
CA GLY A 151 -17.53 11.80 -21.47
C GLY A 151 -18.39 10.75 -22.21
N VAL A 152 -17.91 10.18 -23.31
CA VAL A 152 -18.62 9.17 -24.09
C VAL A 152 -18.17 7.77 -23.66
N ILE A 153 -19.12 6.86 -23.48
CA ILE A 153 -18.81 5.45 -23.21
C ILE A 153 -18.29 4.81 -24.50
N THR A 154 -17.10 4.22 -24.44
CA THR A 154 -16.35 3.65 -25.56
C THR A 154 -15.82 2.27 -25.20
N SER A 155 -15.34 1.53 -26.20
CA SER A 155 -14.64 0.26 -26.00
C SER A 155 -13.13 0.44 -25.77
N THR A 156 -12.57 1.63 -26.00
CA THR A 156 -11.14 1.93 -25.83
C THR A 156 -10.93 3.38 -25.37
N PRO A 157 -9.94 3.66 -24.50
CA PRO A 157 -9.80 4.97 -23.85
C PRO A 157 -9.37 6.11 -24.77
N CYS A 158 -9.04 5.87 -26.04
CA CYS A 158 -8.59 6.91 -26.97
C CYS A 158 -9.39 6.90 -28.28
N ASN A 159 -9.95 8.06 -28.65
CA ASN A 159 -10.63 8.26 -29.92
C ASN A 159 -9.62 8.56 -31.03
N LYS A 160 -8.68 7.64 -31.28
CA LYS A 160 -7.82 7.75 -32.46
C LYS A 160 -8.67 7.40 -33.69
N LYS A 161 -9.21 8.42 -34.35
CA LYS A 161 -9.72 8.27 -35.72
C LYS A 161 -8.59 7.63 -36.55
N LYS A 162 -8.86 6.47 -37.14
CA LYS A 162 -8.00 5.86 -38.15
C LYS A 162 -7.88 6.78 -39.36
#